data_AF-A0A0H0XLG0-F1
#
_entry.id   AF-A0A0H0XLG0-F1
#
_cell.length_a   1.000
_cell.length_b   1.000
_cell.length_c   1.000
_cell.angle_alpha   90.00
_cell.angle_beta   90.00
_cell.angle_gamma   90.00
#
_symmetry.space_group_name_H-M   'P 1'
#
loop_
_entity.id
_entity.type
_entity.pdbx_description
1 polymer ?
#
loop_
_entity_poly.entity_id
_entity_poly.type
_entity_poly.pdbx_seq_one_letter_code
_entity_poly.pdbx_strand_id
1 'polypeptide(L)'
;MEQALVFASIILGVAVASELGNLHHLIRAKNVRWHWAQPLFAVLVIFFITRFWWTLAADTDRAITLGEFVPILWSLVLLTLLASVALPDKIDPEKGIDLAQYYQDNRRYQWGLILLIALPLQGAWMLGVWQESETVARFLERTMGDNIAWALMIAMMFVKRWWLVAIGMAIISLGPIAWLSRTLG
;
A
#
# COMPACT_ATOMS: atom_id res chain seq x y z
N MET A 1 19.92 13.05 -5.17
CA MET A 1 18.53 12.59 -5.00
C MET A 1 17.51 13.69 -4.70
N GLU A 2 17.96 14.85 -4.24
CA GLU A 2 17.11 15.93 -3.72
C GLU A 2 15.90 16.29 -4.59
N GLN A 3 16.08 16.49 -5.91
CA GLN A 3 14.98 16.82 -6.84
C GLN A 3 13.91 15.73 -6.90
N ALA A 4 14.31 14.46 -6.90
CA ALA A 4 13.39 13.34 -6.93
C ALA A 4 12.64 13.19 -5.61
N LEU A 5 13.29 13.47 -4.48
CA LEU A 5 12.65 13.50 -3.16
C LEU A 5 11.63 14.64 -3.07
N VAL A 6 11.94 15.83 -3.57
CA VAL A 6 11.00 16.96 -3.64
C VAL A 6 9.78 16.58 -4.49
N PHE A 7 10.00 16.02 -5.68
CA PHE A 7 8.92 15.57 -6.56
C PHE A 7 8.06 14.47 -5.91
N ALA A 8 8.68 13.48 -5.29
CA ALA A 8 7.99 12.43 -4.54
C ALA A 8 7.17 13.01 -3.39
N SER A 9 7.71 13.97 -2.64
CA SER A 9 7.02 14.63 -1.53
C SER A 9 5.77 15.38 -1.99
N ILE A 10 5.82 16.06 -3.14
CA ILE A 10 4.64 16.72 -3.73
C ILE A 10 3.56 15.68 -4.07
N ILE A 11 3.92 14.61 -4.78
CA ILE A 11 2.95 13.58 -5.19
C ILE A 11 2.33 12.88 -3.98
N LEU A 12 3.15 12.48 -3.01
CA LEU A 12 2.67 11.81 -1.80
C LEU A 12 1.83 12.75 -0.94
N GLY A 13 2.18 14.05 -0.87
CA GLY A 13 1.35 15.05 -0.22
C GLY A 13 -0.05 15.17 -0.86
N VAL A 14 -0.12 15.15 -2.19
CA VAL A 14 -1.39 15.12 -2.93
C VAL A 14 -2.17 13.82 -2.66
N ALA A 15 -1.50 12.68 -2.60
CA ALA A 15 -2.13 11.39 -2.27
C ALA A 15 -2.78 11.42 -0.87
N VAL A 16 -2.04 11.90 0.14
CA VAL A 16 -2.55 12.06 1.51
C VAL A 16 -3.72 13.04 1.54
N ALA A 17 -3.61 14.18 0.85
CA ALA A 17 -4.69 15.16 0.77
C ALA A 17 -5.96 14.58 0.12
N SER A 18 -5.81 13.77 -0.93
CA SER A 18 -6.94 13.08 -1.57
C SER A 18 -7.64 12.13 -0.60
N GLU A 19 -6.88 11.33 0.14
CA GLU A 19 -7.43 10.37 1.08
C GLU A 19 -8.15 11.07 2.25
N LEU A 20 -7.55 12.14 2.79
CA LEU A 20 -8.18 12.98 3.81
C LEU A 20 -9.43 13.69 3.28
N GLY A 21 -9.44 14.10 2.02
CA GLY A 21 -10.61 14.66 1.35
C GLY A 21 -11.76 13.66 1.29
N ASN A 22 -11.47 12.42 0.88
CA ASN A 22 -12.47 11.33 0.85
C ASN A 22 -12.98 11.00 2.26
N LEU A 23 -12.09 10.99 3.26
CA LEU A 23 -12.48 10.83 4.67
C LEU A 23 -13.40 11.96 5.14
N HIS A 24 -13.09 13.21 4.80
CA HIS A 24 -13.90 14.36 5.14
C HIS A 24 -15.31 14.25 4.53
N HIS A 25 -15.42 13.87 3.25
CA HIS A 25 -16.70 13.63 2.60
C HIS A 25 -17.49 12.53 3.30
N LEU A 26 -16.83 11.43 3.68
CA LEU A 26 -17.44 10.31 4.38
C LEU A 26 -17.97 10.68 5.77
N ILE A 27 -17.20 11.45 6.55
CA ILE A 27 -17.62 11.90 7.89
C ILE A 27 -18.82 12.87 7.80
N ARG A 28 -18.90 13.68 6.74
CA ARG A 28 -20.02 14.61 6.54
C ARG A 28 -21.28 13.96 5.97
N ALA A 29 -21.17 12.78 5.37
CA ALA A 29 -22.33 12.09 4.82
C ALA A 29 -23.25 11.57 5.92
N LYS A 30 -24.56 11.79 5.76
CA LYS A 30 -25.57 11.42 6.77
C LYS A 30 -25.93 9.93 6.78
N ASN A 31 -25.79 9.25 5.64
CA ASN A 31 -26.24 7.87 5.45
C ASN A 31 -25.06 6.94 5.13
N VAL A 32 -24.18 6.73 6.11
CA VAL A 32 -23.00 5.86 5.96
C VAL A 32 -23.17 4.64 6.86
N ARG A 33 -23.16 3.44 6.26
CA ARG A 33 -23.04 2.19 7.02
C ARG A 33 -21.57 1.88 7.21
N TRP A 34 -21.09 2.20 8.42
CA TRP A 34 -19.71 2.01 8.79
C TRP A 34 -19.37 0.53 8.93
N HIS A 35 -18.26 0.14 8.32
CA HIS A 35 -17.66 -1.18 8.49
C HIS A 35 -16.16 -1.01 8.65
N TRP A 36 -15.57 -1.70 9.63
CA TRP A 36 -14.17 -1.52 10.06
C TRP A 36 -13.15 -1.76 8.94
N ALA A 37 -13.46 -2.63 7.97
CA ALA A 37 -12.50 -3.05 6.94
C ALA A 37 -12.01 -1.88 6.07
N GLN A 38 -12.90 -0.95 5.70
CA GLN A 38 -12.54 0.13 4.80
C GLN A 38 -11.71 1.23 5.48
N PRO A 39 -12.06 1.75 6.68
CA PRO A 39 -11.19 2.66 7.41
C PRO A 39 -9.84 2.04 7.79
N LEU A 40 -9.81 0.75 8.15
CA LEU A 40 -8.56 0.05 8.44
C LEU A 40 -7.66 -0.04 7.19
N PHE A 41 -8.26 -0.29 6.02
CA PHE A 41 -7.53 -0.28 4.76
C PHE A 41 -6.97 1.12 4.44
N ALA A 42 -7.75 2.18 4.64
CA ALA A 42 -7.29 3.56 4.49
C ALA A 42 -6.07 3.85 5.37
N VAL A 43 -6.16 3.52 6.67
CA VAL A 43 -5.02 3.65 7.59
C VAL A 43 -3.78 2.88 7.09
N LEU A 44 -3.97 1.67 6.55
CA LEU A 44 -2.88 0.89 5.96
C LEU A 44 -2.25 1.61 4.75
N VAL A 45 -3.04 2.27 3.90
CA VAL A 45 -2.55 3.06 2.76
C VAL A 45 -1.73 4.26 3.22
N ILE A 46 -2.18 5.01 4.24
CA ILE A 46 -1.39 6.08 4.86
C ILE A 46 -0.05 5.55 5.40
N PHE A 47 -0.04 4.37 6.02
CA PHE A 47 1.20 3.74 6.47
C PHE A 47 2.13 3.40 5.31
N PHE A 48 1.61 2.90 4.19
CA PHE A 48 2.42 2.64 3.00
C PHE A 48 3.00 3.92 2.40
N ILE A 49 2.20 4.99 2.29
CA ILE A 49 2.68 6.30 1.82
C ILE A 49 3.81 6.81 2.72
N THR A 50 3.59 6.77 4.05
CA THR A 50 4.57 7.25 5.03
C THR A 50 5.86 6.45 4.97
N ARG A 51 5.76 5.11 4.94
CA ARG A 51 6.93 4.22 4.85
C ARG A 51 7.69 4.43 3.55
N PHE A 52 6.99 4.58 2.43
CA PHE A 52 7.60 4.81 1.13
C PHE A 52 8.36 6.13 1.11
N TRP A 53 7.74 7.21 1.58
CA TRP A 53 8.40 8.50 1.73
C TRP A 53 9.63 8.42 2.62
N TRP A 54 9.53 7.80 3.80
CA TRP A 54 10.64 7.67 4.75
C TRP A 54 11.82 6.92 4.14
N THR A 55 11.54 5.87 3.35
CA THR A 55 12.58 5.09 2.67
C THR A 55 13.34 5.94 1.65
N LEU A 56 12.63 6.77 0.88
CA LEU A 56 13.26 7.70 -0.06
C LEU A 56 14.04 8.82 0.63
N ALA A 57 13.53 9.32 1.76
CA ALA A 57 14.19 10.38 2.52
C ALA A 57 15.47 9.89 3.23
N ALA A 58 15.56 8.60 3.55
CA ALA A 58 16.72 8.01 4.22
C ALA A 58 17.92 7.75 3.29
N ASP A 59 17.68 7.56 2.00
CA ASP A 59 18.73 7.37 0.99
C ASP A 59 18.88 8.68 0.22
N THR A 60 19.62 9.69 0.69
CA THR A 60 19.74 10.99 -0.02
C THR A 60 21.07 11.21 -0.71
N ASP A 61 22.08 10.40 -0.39
CA ASP A 61 23.49 10.74 -0.59
C ASP A 61 24.02 10.46 -2.00
N ARG A 62 23.20 9.88 -2.89
CA ARG A 62 23.58 9.58 -4.28
C ARG A 62 22.70 10.26 -5.33
N ALA A 63 23.30 10.54 -6.48
CA ALA A 63 22.54 10.89 -7.69
C ALA A 63 21.80 9.64 -8.17
N ILE A 64 20.53 9.79 -8.52
CA ILE A 64 19.75 8.71 -9.12
C ILE A 64 19.75 8.86 -10.63
N THR A 65 19.87 7.74 -11.32
CA THR A 65 19.73 7.69 -12.77
C THR A 65 18.25 7.72 -13.16
N LEU A 66 17.97 8.05 -14.44
CA LEU A 66 16.60 7.98 -14.97
C LEU A 66 16.02 6.56 -14.84
N GLY A 67 16.83 5.53 -15.04
CA GLY A 67 16.42 4.13 -14.92
C GLY A 67 16.00 3.76 -13.49
N GLU A 68 16.68 4.28 -12.47
CA GLU A 68 16.30 4.09 -11.06
C GLU A 68 15.08 4.92 -10.67
N PHE A 69 14.86 6.07 -11.32
CA PHE A 69 13.70 6.93 -11.05
C PHE A 69 12.38 6.36 -11.60
N VAL A 70 12.39 5.65 -12.73
CA VAL A 70 11.16 5.10 -13.34
C VAL A 70 10.37 4.18 -12.39
N PRO A 71 10.99 3.20 -11.69
CA PRO A 71 10.32 2.41 -10.66
C PRO A 71 9.73 3.25 -9.52
N ILE A 72 10.43 4.31 -9.10
CA ILE A 72 9.94 5.23 -8.06
C ILE A 72 8.68 5.94 -8.55
N LEU A 73 8.73 6.49 -9.77
CA LEU A 73 7.58 7.15 -10.40
C LEU A 73 6.38 6.22 -10.54
N TRP A 74 6.61 4.98 -10.96
CA TRP A 74 5.59 3.93 -11.04
C TRP A 74 4.89 3.74 -9.69
N SER A 75 5.66 3.53 -8.62
CA SER A 75 5.11 3.33 -7.27
C SER A 75 4.39 4.56 -6.76
N LEU A 76 4.89 5.78 -7.04
CA LEU A 76 4.24 7.04 -6.67
C LEU A 76 2.86 7.17 -7.31
N VAL A 77 2.76 6.96 -8.63
CA VAL A 77 1.48 7.04 -9.35
C VAL A 77 0.48 6.02 -8.80
N LEU A 78 0.91 4.77 -8.62
CA LEU A 78 0.03 3.73 -8.08
C LEU A 78 -0.36 3.97 -6.62
N LEU A 79 0.52 4.53 -5.78
CA LEU A 79 0.19 4.93 -4.41
C LEU A 79 -0.86 6.05 -4.41
N THR A 80 -0.76 7.02 -5.31
CA THR A 80 -1.80 8.06 -5.47
C THR A 80 -3.14 7.46 -5.89
N LEU A 81 -3.13 6.51 -6.84
CA LEU A 81 -4.35 5.79 -7.23
C LEU A 81 -4.92 4.97 -6.06
N LEU A 82 -4.06 4.30 -5.31
CA LEU A 82 -4.46 3.52 -4.14
C LEU A 82 -5.09 4.42 -3.06
N ALA A 83 -4.49 5.57 -2.76
CA ALA A 83 -5.04 6.57 -1.83
C ALA A 83 -6.42 7.07 -2.30
N SER A 84 -6.58 7.32 -3.59
CA SER A 84 -7.85 7.79 -4.15
C SER A 84 -9.00 6.78 -4.03
N VAL A 85 -8.70 5.47 -4.00
CA VAL A 85 -9.70 4.39 -3.86
C VAL A 85 -9.77 3.82 -2.44
N ALA A 86 -8.87 4.25 -1.57
CA ALA A 86 -8.78 3.81 -0.16
C ALA A 86 -10.01 4.22 0.65
N LEU A 87 -10.73 5.25 0.21
CA LEU A 87 -12.05 5.64 0.72
C LEU A 87 -12.91 6.08 -0.47
N PRO A 88 -14.24 5.90 -0.40
CA PRO A 88 -15.14 6.34 -1.45
C PRO A 88 -15.12 7.87 -1.60
N ASP A 89 -14.95 8.35 -2.82
CA ASP A 89 -14.97 9.77 -3.18
C ASP A 89 -16.39 10.29 -3.44
N LYS A 90 -17.27 9.43 -3.99
CA LYS A 90 -18.65 9.74 -4.36
C LYS A 90 -19.63 9.03 -3.44
N ILE A 91 -20.47 9.82 -2.78
CA ILE A 91 -21.52 9.34 -1.88
C ILE A 91 -22.85 9.83 -2.44
N ASP A 92 -23.74 8.88 -2.77
CA ASP A 92 -25.09 9.18 -3.21
C ASP A 92 -25.89 9.80 -2.03
N PRO A 93 -26.42 11.02 -2.15
CA PRO A 93 -27.15 11.68 -1.06
C PRO A 93 -28.42 10.93 -0.62
N GLU A 94 -29.06 10.19 -1.53
CA GLU A 94 -30.32 9.49 -1.28
C GLU A 94 -30.07 8.07 -0.78
N LYS A 95 -29.17 7.33 -1.45
CA LYS A 95 -28.91 5.92 -1.12
C LYS A 95 -27.90 5.75 0.00
N GLY A 96 -27.04 6.74 0.23
CA GLY A 96 -25.92 6.61 1.15
C GLY A 96 -24.83 5.67 0.61
N ILE A 97 -23.97 5.19 1.50
CA ILE A 97 -22.91 4.24 1.15
C ILE A 97 -22.73 3.18 2.24
N ASP A 98 -22.51 1.94 1.80
CA ASP A 98 -22.15 0.82 2.66
C ASP A 98 -20.67 0.48 2.48
N LEU A 99 -19.88 0.70 3.52
CA LEU A 99 -18.43 0.48 3.47
C LEU A 99 -18.07 -1.01 3.38
N ALA A 100 -18.92 -1.90 3.91
CA ALA A 100 -18.70 -3.34 3.80
C ALA A 100 -18.83 -3.76 2.32
N GLN A 101 -19.89 -3.27 1.66
CA GLN A 101 -20.12 -3.52 0.25
C GLN A 101 -19.03 -2.89 -0.62
N TYR A 102 -18.69 -1.62 -0.37
CA TYR A 102 -17.64 -0.92 -1.09
C TYR A 102 -16.30 -1.66 -1.03
N TYR A 103 -15.90 -2.14 0.15
CA TYR A 103 -14.69 -2.96 0.30
C TYR A 103 -14.78 -4.24 -0.54
N GLN A 104 -15.90 -4.97 -0.45
CA GLN A 104 -16.05 -6.25 -1.16
C GLN A 104 -16.04 -6.08 -2.68
N ASP A 105 -16.58 -4.99 -3.20
CA ASP A 105 -16.60 -4.69 -4.63
C ASP A 105 -15.22 -4.26 -5.12
N ASN A 106 -14.49 -3.49 -4.32
CA ASN A 106 -13.19 -2.93 -4.70
C ASN A 106 -11.98 -3.79 -4.26
N ARG A 107 -12.16 -4.85 -3.46
CA ARG A 107 -11.04 -5.62 -2.87
C ARG A 107 -10.00 -6.07 -3.90
N ARG A 108 -10.44 -6.56 -5.07
CA ARG A 108 -9.51 -7.03 -6.12
C ARG A 108 -8.68 -5.88 -6.68
N TYR A 109 -9.32 -4.74 -6.89
CA TYR A 109 -8.66 -3.54 -7.39
C TYR A 109 -7.69 -2.98 -6.35
N GLN A 110 -8.14 -2.81 -5.10
CA GLN A 110 -7.34 -2.34 -3.97
C GLN A 110 -6.10 -3.21 -3.71
N TRP A 111 -6.27 -4.53 -3.56
CA TRP A 111 -5.16 -5.45 -3.35
C TRP A 111 -4.29 -5.62 -4.60
N GLY A 112 -4.88 -5.54 -5.79
CA GLY A 112 -4.15 -5.53 -7.05
C GLY A 112 -3.21 -4.32 -7.16
N LEU A 113 -3.65 -3.13 -6.75
CA LEU A 113 -2.81 -1.93 -6.71
C LEU A 113 -1.64 -2.12 -5.72
N ILE A 114 -1.89 -2.66 -4.53
CA ILE A 114 -0.82 -2.95 -3.55
C ILE A 114 0.24 -3.88 -4.15
N LEU A 115 -0.18 -4.96 -4.82
CA LEU A 115 0.73 -5.88 -5.50
C LEU A 115 1.53 -5.18 -6.61
N LEU A 116 0.89 -4.35 -7.42
CA LEU A 116 1.55 -3.61 -8.50
C LEU A 116 2.54 -2.56 -7.98
N ILE A 117 2.27 -1.94 -6.83
CA ILE A 117 3.20 -1.02 -6.15
C ILE A 117 4.45 -1.77 -5.68
N ALA A 118 4.27 -2.96 -5.10
CA ALA A 118 5.38 -3.74 -4.56
C ALA A 118 6.24 -4.39 -5.65
N LEU A 119 5.71 -4.55 -6.87
CA LEU A 119 6.33 -5.33 -7.94
C LEU A 119 7.73 -4.87 -8.36
N PRO A 120 8.02 -3.57 -8.58
CA PRO A 120 9.36 -3.15 -8.97
C PRO A 120 10.40 -3.37 -7.86
N LEU A 121 10.01 -3.09 -6.60
CA LEU A 121 10.88 -3.29 -5.43
C LEU A 121 11.18 -4.78 -5.22
N GLN A 122 10.15 -5.62 -5.28
CA GLN A 122 10.29 -7.06 -5.15
C GLN A 122 11.13 -7.63 -6.30
N GLY A 123 10.91 -7.18 -7.53
CA GLY A 123 11.67 -7.66 -8.70
C GLY A 123 13.16 -7.35 -8.58
N ALA A 124 13.52 -6.11 -8.20
CA ALA A 124 14.91 -5.73 -7.99
C ALA A 124 15.57 -6.54 -6.87
N TRP A 125 14.87 -6.71 -5.74
CA TRP A 125 15.36 -7.50 -4.62
C TRP A 125 15.52 -8.99 -4.98
N MET A 126 14.53 -9.60 -5.64
CA MET A 126 14.60 -10.99 -6.07
C MET A 126 15.73 -11.24 -7.07
N LEU A 127 15.99 -10.31 -7.98
CA LEU A 127 17.14 -10.39 -8.89
C LEU A 127 18.47 -10.36 -8.13
N GLY A 128 18.60 -9.49 -7.12
CA GLY A 128 19.78 -9.45 -6.26
C GLY A 128 19.99 -10.76 -5.49
N VAL A 129 18.94 -11.27 -4.85
CA VAL A 129 18.99 -12.55 -4.13
C VAL A 129 19.32 -13.71 -5.07
N TRP A 130 18.77 -13.70 -6.29
CA TRP A 130 19.08 -14.70 -7.31
C TRP A 130 20.56 -14.68 -7.71
N GLN A 131 21.14 -13.50 -7.91
CA GLN A 131 22.56 -13.35 -8.26
C GLN A 131 23.50 -13.80 -7.13
N GLU A 132 23.10 -13.60 -5.87
CA GLU A 132 23.88 -14.02 -4.70
C GLU A 132 23.68 -15.50 -4.32
N SER A 133 22.61 -16.14 -4.79
CA SER A 133 22.25 -17.49 -4.38
C SER A 133 22.94 -18.53 -5.24
N GLU A 134 23.92 -19.23 -4.65
CA GLU A 134 24.60 -20.37 -5.29
C GLU A 134 23.68 -21.58 -5.56
N THR A 135 22.52 -21.66 -4.91
CA THR A 135 21.60 -22.81 -5.02
C THR A 135 20.14 -22.39 -4.84
N VAL A 136 19.23 -23.04 -5.58
CA VAL A 136 17.77 -22.80 -5.53
C VAL A 136 17.19 -22.95 -4.11
N ALA A 137 17.70 -23.90 -3.33
CA ALA A 137 17.25 -24.09 -1.94
C ALA A 137 17.51 -22.85 -1.07
N ARG A 138 18.70 -22.24 -1.15
CA ARG A 138 19.03 -21.00 -0.43
C ARG A 138 18.22 -19.81 -0.93
N PHE A 139 17.96 -19.75 -2.24
CA PHE A 139 17.06 -18.74 -2.81
C PHE A 139 15.65 -18.87 -2.23
N LEU A 140 15.07 -20.06 -2.20
CA LEU A 140 13.73 -20.29 -1.64
C LEU A 140 13.67 -19.99 -0.15
N GLU A 141 14.69 -20.39 0.62
CA GLU A 141 14.77 -20.11 2.05
C GLU A 141 14.82 -18.59 2.33
N ARG A 142 15.63 -17.85 1.58
CA ARG A 142 15.73 -16.38 1.69
C ARG A 142 14.47 -15.66 1.24
N THR A 143 13.77 -16.18 0.23
CA THR A 143 12.56 -15.54 -0.33
C THR A 143 11.27 -15.97 0.35
N MET A 144 11.29 -16.98 1.23
CA MET A 144 10.08 -17.57 1.82
C MET A 144 9.22 -16.55 2.57
N GLY A 145 9.83 -15.67 3.36
CA GLY A 145 9.11 -14.64 4.12
C GLY A 145 8.33 -13.69 3.21
N ASP A 146 8.98 -13.17 2.17
CA ASP A 146 8.36 -12.25 1.21
C ASP A 146 7.29 -12.97 0.38
N ASN A 147 7.57 -14.20 -0.08
CA ASN A 147 6.61 -15.00 -0.83
C ASN A 147 5.32 -15.26 -0.04
N ILE A 148 5.40 -15.44 1.28
CA ILE A 148 4.22 -15.58 2.15
C ILE A 148 3.41 -14.27 2.17
N ALA A 149 4.07 -13.12 2.30
CA ALA A 149 3.39 -11.83 2.29
C ALA A 149 2.67 -11.58 0.95
N TRP A 150 3.33 -11.89 -0.17
CA TRP A 150 2.75 -11.82 -1.51
C TRP A 150 1.56 -12.77 -1.69
N ALA A 151 1.70 -14.02 -1.26
CA ALA A 151 0.61 -15.00 -1.31
C ALA A 151 -0.59 -14.54 -0.47
N LEU A 152 -0.35 -13.93 0.69
CA LEU A 152 -1.41 -13.39 1.54
C LEU A 152 -2.12 -12.21 0.86
N MET A 153 -1.40 -11.27 0.25
CA MET A 153 -2.00 -10.16 -0.50
C MET A 153 -2.85 -10.65 -1.68
N ILE A 154 -2.36 -11.66 -2.41
CA ILE A 154 -3.13 -12.31 -3.49
C ILE A 154 -4.38 -12.98 -2.93
N ALA A 155 -4.26 -13.72 -1.83
CA ALA A 155 -5.41 -14.36 -1.19
C ALA A 155 -6.49 -13.33 -0.82
N MET A 156 -6.09 -12.18 -0.27
CA MET A 156 -7.00 -11.11 0.12
C MET A 156 -7.83 -10.52 -1.03
N MET A 157 -7.39 -10.66 -2.28
CA MET A 157 -8.21 -10.30 -3.46
C MET A 157 -9.48 -11.16 -3.58
N PHE A 158 -9.46 -12.38 -3.05
CA PHE A 158 -10.52 -13.37 -3.24
C PHE A 158 -11.30 -13.70 -1.96
N VAL A 159 -10.78 -13.31 -0.79
CA VAL A 159 -11.44 -13.55 0.50
C VAL A 159 -12.77 -12.80 0.58
N LYS A 160 -13.85 -13.55 0.80
CA LYS A 160 -15.21 -13.00 1.05
C LYS A 160 -15.63 -13.08 2.52
N ARG A 161 -15.01 -13.96 3.31
CA ARG A 161 -15.38 -14.19 4.71
C ARG A 161 -14.72 -13.14 5.61
N TRP A 162 -15.50 -12.38 6.35
CA TRP A 162 -15.00 -11.26 7.16
C TRP A 162 -13.96 -11.63 8.21
N TRP A 163 -14.05 -12.80 8.84
CA TRP A 163 -13.04 -13.25 9.80
C TRP A 163 -11.67 -13.51 9.14
N LEU A 164 -11.66 -14.02 7.90
CA LEU A 164 -10.44 -14.18 7.11
C LEU A 164 -9.88 -12.82 6.69
N VAL A 165 -10.76 -11.86 6.34
CA VAL A 165 -10.33 -10.47 6.06
C VAL A 165 -9.66 -9.88 7.30
N ALA A 166 -10.24 -10.07 8.49
CA ALA A 166 -9.71 -9.55 9.74
C ALA A 166 -8.33 -10.15 10.05
N ILE A 167 -8.18 -11.47 9.90
CA ILE A 167 -6.89 -12.15 10.08
C ILE A 167 -5.86 -11.64 9.07
N GLY A 168 -6.23 -11.56 7.78
CA GLY A 168 -5.32 -11.07 6.74
C GLY A 168 -4.88 -9.63 6.97
N MET A 169 -5.80 -8.73 7.34
CA MET A 169 -5.47 -7.35 7.71
C MET A 169 -4.57 -7.28 8.94
N ALA A 170 -4.83 -8.10 9.96
CA ALA A 170 -4.01 -8.15 11.17
C ALA A 170 -2.57 -8.57 10.84
N ILE A 171 -2.40 -9.66 10.07
CA ILE A 171 -1.08 -10.15 9.67
C ILE A 171 -0.34 -9.13 8.81
N ILE A 172 -1.00 -8.54 7.80
CA ILE A 172 -0.37 -7.55 6.91
C ILE A 172 0.03 -6.29 7.69
N SER A 173 -0.80 -5.86 8.65
CA SER A 173 -0.51 -4.69 9.50
C SER A 173 0.71 -4.88 10.41
N LEU A 174 1.11 -6.13 10.72
CA LEU A 174 2.31 -6.38 11.53
C LEU A 174 3.57 -5.79 10.88
N GLY A 175 3.67 -5.82 9.54
CA GLY A 175 4.83 -5.29 8.82
C GLY A 175 5.04 -3.78 9.07
N PRO A 176 4.07 -2.93 8.73
CA PRO A 176 4.12 -1.49 9.02
C PRO A 176 4.28 -1.18 10.51
N ILE A 177 3.58 -1.90 11.41
CA ILE A 177 3.68 -1.68 12.86
C ILE A 177 5.10 -1.99 13.36
N ALA A 178 5.67 -3.12 12.96
CA ALA A 178 7.03 -3.51 13.35
C ALA A 178 8.10 -2.62 12.72
N TRP A 179 7.83 -2.02 11.56
CA TRP A 179 8.68 -0.98 10.99
C TRP A 179 8.60 0.30 11.83
N LEU A 180 7.39 0.80 12.12
CA LEU A 180 7.16 2.00 12.91
C LEU A 180 7.79 1.90 14.32
N SER A 181 7.65 0.75 14.97
CA SER A 181 8.22 0.51 16.30
C SER A 181 9.76 0.58 16.30
N ARG A 182 10.40 0.17 15.20
CA ARG A 182 11.87 0.23 15.04
C ARG A 182 12.39 1.62 14.68
N THR A 183 11.55 2.48 14.11
CA THR A 183 11.94 3.85 13.74
C THR A 183 11.71 4.87 14.86
N LEU A 184 10.87 4.55 15.85
CA LEU A 184 10.54 5.45 16.98
C LEU A 184 11.43 5.26 18.21
N GLY A 185 12.15 4.14 18.32
CA GLY A 185 13.09 3.85 19.41
C GLY A 185 14.51 3.75 18.91
#